data_AF-A0A089QL17-F1
#
_entry.id   AF-A0A089QL17-F1
#
_cell.length_a   1.000
_cell.length_b   1.000
_cell.length_c   1.000
_cell.angle_alpha   90.00
_cell.angle_beta   90.00
_cell.angle_gamma   90.00
#
_symmetry.space_group_name_H-M   'P 1'
#
loop_
_entity.id
_entity.type
_entity.pdbx_description
1 polymer ?
#
loop_
_entity_poly.entity_id
_entity_poly.type
_entity_poly.pdbx_seq_one_letter_code
_entity_poly.pdbx_strand_id
1 'polypeptide(L)'
;MEKEKILVEVKQFERELQMQNKVLAALNTVDDVKLVVIENELLDMFKKKLNMKLKSWGASEGMAENYLNVSWDRKVMVMSLDREKVKVRLGLKGIKRFKFDNYTLDETLELIRGEIYRQGIEDNPKAIVFKKNLVGGTVPTPEAMKRRYDLSWNDILDRIGLKQKSSKKTNEQVLAELKAEIIRVGMKPPYSRSEYEKKRNPEISPVPSTVMVRTGKSWKEIMKEIMN
;
A
#
# COMPACT_ATOMS: atom_id res chain seq x y z
N MET A 1 22.75 0.62 17.29
CA MET A 1 23.22 -0.53 18.08
C MET A 1 22.35 -0.83 19.29
N GLU A 2 22.24 0.06 20.29
CA GLU A 2 21.53 -0.27 21.55
C GLU A 2 20.02 -0.53 21.36
N LYS A 3 19.36 0.25 20.49
CA LYS A 3 17.94 0.10 20.14
C LYS A 3 17.62 -1.21 19.39
N GLU A 4 18.53 -1.68 18.54
CA GLU A 4 18.35 -2.93 17.80
C GLU A 4 18.55 -4.14 18.71
N LYS A 5 19.49 -4.06 19.66
CA LYS A 5 19.70 -5.07 20.69
C LYS A 5 18.46 -5.23 21.57
N ILE A 6 17.85 -4.12 22.00
CA ILE A 6 16.58 -4.14 22.77
C ILE A 6 15.45 -4.79 21.96
N LEU A 7 15.35 -4.52 20.65
CA LEU A 7 14.32 -5.11 19.80
C LEU A 7 14.47 -6.63 19.61
N VAL A 8 15.72 -7.12 19.55
CA VAL A 8 16.03 -8.55 19.53
C VAL A 8 15.62 -9.21 20.84
N GLU A 9 15.92 -8.57 21.98
CA GLU A 9 15.54 -9.08 23.30
C GLU A 9 14.02 -9.12 23.49
N VAL A 10 13.28 -8.10 23.01
CA VAL A 10 11.81 -8.10 23.03
C VAL A 10 11.24 -9.29 22.24
N LYS A 11 11.78 -9.55 21.04
CA LYS A 11 11.34 -10.69 20.21
C LYS A 11 11.68 -12.04 20.84
N GLN A 12 12.80 -12.16 21.54
CA GLN A 12 13.17 -13.37 22.28
C GLN A 12 12.19 -13.62 23.44
N PHE A 13 11.88 -12.57 24.21
CA PHE A 13 10.94 -12.66 25.32
C PHE A 13 9.52 -13.05 24.87
N GLU A 14 9.07 -12.57 23.71
CA GLU A 14 7.78 -12.98 23.13
C GLU A 14 7.75 -14.46 22.74
N ARG A 15 8.86 -15.00 22.21
CA ARG A 15 8.95 -16.43 21.89
C ARG A 15 8.88 -17.29 23.14
N GLU A 16 9.50 -16.85 24.23
CA GLU A 16 9.41 -17.50 25.53
C GLU A 16 7.97 -17.50 26.06
N LEU A 17 7.28 -16.35 25.99
CA LEU A 17 5.85 -16.24 26.33
C LEU A 17 4.99 -17.22 25.51
N GLN A 18 5.22 -17.29 24.20
CA GLN A 18 4.48 -18.20 23.32
C GLN A 18 4.75 -19.68 23.62
N MET A 19 5.99 -20.05 23.95
CA MET A 19 6.31 -21.43 24.35
C MET A 19 5.65 -21.80 25.68
N GLN A 20 5.62 -20.89 26.65
CA GLN A 20 4.99 -21.16 27.94
C GLN A 20 3.46 -21.19 27.85
N ASN A 21 2.84 -20.35 27.01
CA ASN A 21 1.40 -20.45 26.70
C ASN A 21 1.05 -21.82 26.10
N LYS A 22 1.93 -22.41 25.28
CA LYS A 22 1.75 -23.77 24.75
C LYS A 22 1.88 -24.85 25.83
N VAL A 23 2.81 -24.67 26.78
CA VAL A 23 2.98 -25.58 27.92
C VAL A 23 1.77 -25.51 28.85
N LEU A 24 1.27 -24.31 29.15
CA LEU A 24 0.04 -24.08 29.91
C LEU A 24 -1.18 -24.73 29.24
N ALA A 25 -1.34 -24.54 27.92
CA ALA A 25 -2.41 -25.18 27.16
C ALA A 25 -2.32 -26.72 27.17
N ALA A 26 -1.11 -27.29 27.26
CA ALA A 26 -0.91 -28.74 27.38
C ALA A 26 -1.21 -29.26 28.79
N LEU A 27 -0.91 -28.48 29.84
CA LEU A 27 -1.20 -28.81 31.24
C LEU A 27 -2.70 -28.77 31.58
N ASN A 28 -3.50 -28.01 30.83
CA ASN A 28 -4.97 -27.94 30.94
C ASN A 28 -5.73 -29.24 30.61
N THR A 29 -5.02 -30.36 30.48
CA THR A 29 -5.59 -31.71 30.34
C THR A 29 -5.70 -32.46 31.67
N VAL A 30 -5.23 -31.89 32.79
CA VAL A 30 -5.24 -32.55 34.12
C VAL A 30 -5.60 -31.56 35.26
N ASP A 31 -6.73 -31.83 35.94
CA ASP A 31 -7.25 -31.28 37.22
C ASP A 31 -7.33 -29.75 37.46
N ASP A 32 -8.57 -29.27 37.64
CA ASP A 32 -8.99 -27.86 37.61
C ASP A 32 -8.50 -26.92 38.75
N VAL A 33 -8.09 -27.41 39.93
CA VAL A 33 -7.78 -26.51 41.09
C VAL A 33 -6.28 -26.13 41.17
N LYS A 34 -5.38 -26.99 40.70
CA LYS A 34 -3.93 -26.69 40.69
C LYS A 34 -3.55 -25.71 39.58
N LEU A 35 -4.36 -25.62 38.52
CA LEU A 35 -4.14 -24.76 37.36
C LEU A 35 -4.20 -23.27 37.71
N VAL A 36 -5.16 -22.83 38.51
CA VAL A 36 -5.31 -21.39 38.87
C VAL A 36 -4.11 -20.88 39.70
N VAL A 37 -3.53 -21.74 40.55
CA VAL A 37 -2.34 -21.39 41.34
C VAL A 37 -1.10 -21.31 40.44
N ILE A 38 -0.92 -22.29 39.55
CA ILE A 38 0.19 -22.32 38.59
C ILE A 38 0.10 -21.13 37.61
N GLU A 39 -1.10 -20.76 37.18
CA GLU A 39 -1.33 -19.61 36.29
C GLU A 39 -0.97 -18.28 36.95
N ASN A 40 -1.36 -18.07 38.21
CA ASN A 40 -1.02 -16.85 38.96
C ASN A 40 0.48 -16.78 39.30
N GLU A 41 1.11 -17.90 39.68
CA GLU A 41 2.55 -17.96 39.92
C GLU A 41 3.37 -17.68 38.65
N LEU A 42 2.94 -18.21 37.51
CA LEU A 42 3.56 -17.92 36.22
C LEU A 42 3.38 -16.47 35.81
N LEU A 43 2.18 -15.90 35.99
CA LEU A 43 1.91 -14.48 35.76
C LEU A 43 2.85 -13.59 36.58
N ASP A 44 3.02 -13.90 37.87
CA ASP A 44 3.90 -13.14 38.76
C ASP A 44 5.38 -13.30 38.40
N MET A 45 5.81 -14.52 38.04
CA MET A 45 7.15 -14.74 37.48
C MET A 45 7.39 -13.93 36.21
N PHE A 46 6.39 -13.84 35.33
CA PHE A 46 6.48 -13.05 34.10
C PHE A 46 6.52 -11.55 34.38
N LYS A 47 5.66 -11.04 35.26
CA LYS A 47 5.70 -9.64 35.69
C LYS A 47 7.06 -9.30 36.28
N LYS A 48 7.65 -10.18 37.10
CA LYS A 48 8.98 -10.00 37.68
C LYS A 48 10.07 -9.99 36.60
N LYS A 49 10.07 -10.93 35.66
CA LYS A 49 11.02 -10.95 34.53
C LYS A 49 10.87 -9.73 33.61
N LEU A 50 9.64 -9.34 33.30
CA LEU A 50 9.36 -8.16 32.49
C LEU A 50 9.82 -6.89 33.21
N ASN A 51 9.59 -6.75 34.51
CA ASN A 51 10.09 -5.62 35.30
C ASN A 51 11.62 -5.57 35.30
N MET A 52 12.33 -6.70 35.42
CA MET A 52 13.80 -6.73 35.30
C MET A 52 14.28 -6.28 33.92
N LYS A 53 13.61 -6.73 32.86
CA LYS A 53 13.92 -6.32 31.47
C LYS A 53 13.60 -4.84 31.22
N LEU A 54 12.43 -4.38 31.67
CA LEU A 54 12.04 -2.97 31.62
C LEU A 54 13.04 -2.09 32.36
N LYS A 55 13.53 -2.51 33.54
CA LYS A 55 14.60 -1.83 34.29
C LYS A 55 15.91 -1.77 33.51
N SER A 56 16.31 -2.89 32.86
CA SER A 56 17.48 -2.91 31.98
C SER A 56 17.33 -2.02 30.74
N TRP A 57 16.09 -1.72 30.34
CA TRP A 57 15.76 -0.78 29.27
C TRP A 57 15.47 0.65 29.78
N GLY A 58 15.72 0.94 31.06
CA GLY A 58 15.61 2.28 31.65
C GLY A 58 14.21 2.68 32.15
N ALA A 59 13.29 1.73 32.33
CA ALA A 59 11.96 2.00 32.89
C ALA A 59 11.92 1.84 34.43
N SER A 60 10.98 2.56 35.07
CA SER A 60 10.72 2.45 36.51
C SER A 60 10.09 1.10 36.87
N GLU A 61 10.47 0.59 38.03
CA GLU A 61 10.03 -0.70 38.57
C GLU A 61 8.50 -0.71 38.81
N GLY A 62 7.83 -1.84 38.57
CA GLY A 62 6.38 -1.99 38.80
C GLY A 62 5.46 -1.67 37.61
N MET A 63 5.99 -1.38 36.43
CA MET A 63 5.18 -1.01 35.26
C MET A 63 4.80 -2.19 34.34
N ALA A 64 5.21 -3.43 34.65
CA ALA A 64 4.96 -4.61 33.82
C ALA A 64 3.47 -4.78 33.41
N GLU A 65 2.55 -4.47 34.32
CA GLU A 65 1.10 -4.57 34.06
C GLU A 65 0.63 -3.61 32.95
N ASN A 66 1.28 -2.46 32.80
CA ASN A 66 0.94 -1.48 31.78
C ASN A 66 1.35 -1.91 30.37
N TYR A 67 2.23 -2.90 30.26
CA TYR A 67 2.80 -3.41 29.00
C TYR A 67 2.37 -4.85 28.68
N LEU A 68 1.54 -5.46 29.51
CA LEU A 68 0.99 -6.79 29.28
C LEU A 68 -0.49 -6.68 28.92
N ASN A 69 -0.84 -7.24 27.77
CA ASN A 69 -2.22 -7.55 27.43
C ASN A 69 -2.51 -8.96 27.94
N VAL A 70 -3.40 -9.07 28.92
CA VAL A 70 -3.87 -10.34 29.46
C VAL A 70 -5.32 -10.52 29.04
N SER A 71 -5.62 -11.64 28.39
CA SER A 71 -6.99 -12.00 28.00
C SER A 71 -7.24 -13.47 28.30
N TRP A 72 -8.47 -13.80 28.69
CA TRP A 72 -8.89 -15.17 28.92
C TRP A 72 -9.61 -15.70 27.67
N ASP A 73 -9.14 -16.82 27.12
CA ASP A 73 -9.82 -17.53 26.03
C ASP A 73 -10.09 -18.98 26.45
N ARG A 74 -11.38 -19.36 26.53
CA ARG A 74 -11.85 -20.74 26.78
C ARG A 74 -11.06 -21.50 27.86
N LYS A 75 -10.81 -20.84 29.01
CA LYS A 75 -10.06 -21.34 30.19
C LYS A 75 -8.52 -21.37 30.06
N VAL A 76 -7.96 -20.66 29.09
CA VAL A 76 -6.51 -20.45 28.96
C VAL A 76 -6.21 -18.96 29.12
N MET A 77 -5.30 -18.62 30.03
CA MET A 77 -4.76 -17.27 30.10
C MET A 77 -3.81 -17.04 28.91
N VAL A 78 -4.16 -16.07 28.05
CA VAL A 78 -3.31 -15.63 26.95
C VAL A 78 -2.67 -14.31 27.32
N MET A 79 -1.34 -14.33 27.41
CA MET A 79 -0.53 -13.15 27.66
C MET A 79 0.20 -12.70 26.40
N SER A 80 0.16 -11.41 26.11
CA SER A 80 0.95 -10.79 25.05
C SER A 80 1.49 -9.43 25.47
N LEU A 81 2.56 -8.99 24.81
CA LEU A 81 3.18 -7.70 25.10
C LEU A 81 2.49 -6.58 24.29
N ASP A 82 2.20 -5.45 24.92
CA ASP A 82 1.72 -4.24 24.24
C ASP A 82 2.90 -3.56 23.52
N ARG A 83 3.13 -3.99 22.28
CA ARG A 83 4.22 -3.52 21.42
C ARG A 83 4.20 -2.02 21.21
N GLU A 84 3.03 -1.40 21.14
CA GLU A 84 2.92 0.03 20.86
C GLU A 84 3.32 0.87 22.08
N LYS A 85 2.85 0.50 23.28
CA LYS A 85 3.29 1.16 24.52
C LYS A 85 4.79 0.99 24.76
N VAL A 86 5.33 -0.20 24.51
CA VAL A 86 6.77 -0.46 24.64
C VAL A 86 7.58 0.36 23.64
N LYS A 87 7.15 0.44 22.37
CA LYS A 87 7.82 1.27 21.35
C LYS A 87 7.75 2.76 21.67
N VAL A 88 6.61 3.26 22.12
CA VAL A 88 6.42 4.66 22.52
C VAL A 88 7.36 5.01 23.66
N ARG A 89 7.41 4.19 24.71
CA ARG A 89 8.24 4.45 25.89
C ARG A 89 9.73 4.39 25.60
N LEU A 90 10.17 3.41 24.81
CA LEU A 90 11.58 3.22 24.46
C LEU A 90 12.09 4.22 23.40
N GLY A 91 11.26 5.18 22.96
CA GLY A 91 11.59 6.07 21.86
C GLY A 91 11.96 5.30 20.57
N LEU A 92 11.35 4.11 20.41
CA LEU A 92 11.46 3.23 19.25
C LEU A 92 10.29 3.42 18.29
N LYS A 93 9.30 4.26 18.63
CA LYS A 93 8.35 4.79 17.66
C LYS A 93 9.20 5.48 16.61
N GLY A 94 9.32 4.86 15.43
CA GLY A 94 10.26 5.28 14.41
C GLY A 94 10.15 6.78 14.21
N ILE A 95 11.29 7.48 14.23
CA ILE A 95 11.34 8.87 13.80
C ILE A 95 10.65 8.88 12.43
N LYS A 96 9.50 9.54 12.38
CA LYS A 96 8.70 9.65 11.17
C LYS A 96 9.64 10.06 10.03
N ARG A 97 9.73 9.18 9.02
CA ARG A 97 10.80 9.21 8.02
C ARG A 97 10.68 10.45 7.13
N PHE A 98 9.47 10.95 6.98
CA PHE A 98 9.17 12.11 6.16
C PHE A 98 8.39 13.16 6.96
N LYS A 99 8.62 14.45 6.64
CA LYS A 99 7.94 15.57 7.33
C LYS A 99 6.42 15.47 7.24
N PHE A 100 5.89 14.99 6.10
CA PHE A 100 4.46 14.82 5.88
C PHE A 100 3.79 13.73 6.71
N ASP A 101 4.55 12.87 7.39
CA ASP A 101 3.99 11.88 8.32
C ASP A 101 3.36 12.54 9.56
N ASN A 102 3.67 13.82 9.82
CA ASN A 102 3.05 14.62 10.88
C ASN A 102 1.79 15.36 10.45
N TYR A 103 1.55 15.46 9.15
CA TYR A 103 0.41 16.20 8.63
C TYR A 103 -0.86 15.36 8.67
N THR A 104 -1.98 16.06 8.86
CA THR A 104 -3.34 15.58 8.67
C THR A 104 -3.58 15.22 7.21
N LEU A 105 -4.71 14.58 6.92
CA LEU A 105 -5.08 14.25 5.53
C LEU A 105 -5.18 15.53 4.68
N ASP A 106 -5.84 16.57 5.18
CA ASP A 106 -6.11 17.79 4.43
C ASP A 106 -4.82 18.56 4.13
N GLU A 107 -3.93 18.72 5.11
CA GLU A 107 -2.60 19.29 4.91
C GLU A 107 -1.78 18.48 3.88
N THR A 108 -1.92 17.16 3.91
CA THR A 108 -1.25 16.28 2.95
C THR A 108 -1.80 16.45 1.53
N LEU A 109 -3.12 16.62 1.40
CA LEU A 109 -3.78 16.87 0.12
C LEU A 109 -3.37 18.22 -0.47
N GLU A 110 -3.26 19.27 0.35
CA GLU A 110 -2.78 20.59 -0.08
C GLU A 110 -1.33 20.55 -0.56
N LEU A 111 -0.47 19.74 0.08
CA LEU A 111 0.89 19.51 -0.42
C LEU A 111 0.93 18.84 -1.80
N ILE A 112 0.08 17.83 -2.01
CA ILE A 112 -0.02 17.15 -3.31
C ILE A 112 -0.54 18.13 -4.37
N ARG A 113 -1.54 18.95 -4.04
CA ARG A 113 -2.08 19.98 -4.92
C ARG A 113 -1.00 21.01 -5.29
N GLY A 114 -0.29 21.56 -4.30
CA GLY A 114 0.81 22.50 -4.54
C GLY A 114 1.93 21.90 -5.39
N GLU A 115 2.25 20.63 -5.18
CA GLU A 115 3.23 19.92 -5.99
C GLU A 115 2.76 19.69 -7.43
N ILE A 116 1.49 19.38 -7.66
CA ILE A 116 0.91 19.27 -9.01
C ILE A 116 1.04 20.59 -9.77
N TYR A 117 0.71 21.72 -9.11
CA TYR A 117 0.89 23.04 -9.71
C TYR A 117 2.36 23.40 -9.94
N ARG A 118 3.25 23.07 -8.99
CA ARG A 118 4.70 23.26 -9.15
C ARG A 118 5.24 22.51 -10.38
N GLN A 119 4.70 21.33 -10.65
CA GLN A 119 5.08 20.51 -11.80
C GLN A 119 4.40 20.95 -13.12
N GLY A 120 3.36 21.80 -13.07
CA GLY A 120 2.60 22.22 -14.25
C GLY A 120 1.82 21.08 -14.91
N ILE A 121 1.28 20.15 -14.11
CA ILE A 121 0.56 18.95 -14.61
C ILE A 121 -0.94 18.95 -14.29
N GLU A 122 -1.50 20.09 -13.90
CA GLU A 122 -2.91 20.27 -13.51
C GLU A 122 -3.90 19.83 -14.60
N ASP A 123 -3.55 19.98 -15.88
CA ASP A 123 -4.37 19.58 -17.02
C ASP A 123 -4.42 18.07 -17.25
N ASN A 124 -3.41 17.35 -16.76
CA ASN A 124 -3.29 15.90 -16.91
C ASN A 124 -2.43 15.29 -15.78
N PRO A 125 -2.94 15.28 -14.54
CA PRO A 125 -2.16 14.85 -13.38
C PRO A 125 -2.15 13.32 -13.33
N LYS A 126 -1.39 12.68 -14.21
CA LYS A 126 -1.20 11.22 -14.19
C LYS A 126 -0.26 10.84 -13.05
N ALA A 127 -0.61 9.80 -12.29
CA ALA A 127 0.22 9.29 -11.19
C ALA A 127 1.68 9.04 -11.61
N ILE A 128 1.89 8.49 -12.81
CA ILE A 128 3.22 8.22 -13.38
C ILE A 128 4.00 9.52 -13.60
N VAL A 129 3.33 10.55 -14.14
CA VAL A 129 3.96 11.86 -14.41
C VAL A 129 4.29 12.55 -13.09
N PHE A 130 3.34 12.57 -12.15
CA PHE A 130 3.52 13.11 -10.81
C PHE A 130 4.73 12.48 -10.10
N LYS A 131 4.83 11.15 -10.14
CA LYS A 131 5.92 10.39 -9.51
C LYS A 131 7.27 10.64 -10.18
N LYS A 132 7.31 10.77 -11.51
CA LYS A 132 8.54 10.99 -12.28
C LYS A 132 9.22 12.31 -11.92
N ASN A 133 8.42 13.34 -11.67
CA ASN A 133 8.90 14.70 -11.41
C ASN A 133 9.00 15.04 -9.91
N LEU A 134 8.75 14.06 -9.05
CA LEU A 134 8.68 14.23 -7.60
C LEU A 134 10.07 14.37 -7.01
N VAL A 135 10.28 15.41 -6.21
CA VAL A 135 11.49 15.53 -5.40
C VAL A 135 11.31 14.65 -4.16
N GLY A 136 12.13 13.61 -4.03
CA GLY A 136 12.00 12.61 -2.97
C GLY A 136 11.89 13.21 -1.57
N GLY A 137 10.87 12.79 -0.82
CA GLY A 137 10.68 13.15 0.60
C GLY A 137 9.99 14.49 0.88
N THR A 138 9.60 15.24 -0.16
CA THR A 138 8.86 16.51 -0.01
C THR A 138 7.36 16.28 0.15
N VAL A 139 6.79 15.38 -0.66
CA VAL A 139 5.37 15.01 -0.67
C VAL A 139 5.21 13.48 -0.73
N PRO A 140 4.07 12.92 -0.28
CA PRO A 140 3.85 11.48 -0.37
C PRO A 140 3.61 11.04 -1.83
N THR A 141 4.03 9.82 -2.15
CA THR A 141 3.70 9.19 -3.44
C THR A 141 2.26 8.69 -3.45
N PRO A 142 1.67 8.43 -4.64
CA PRO A 142 0.33 7.83 -4.73
C PRO A 142 0.22 6.52 -3.93
N GLU A 143 1.26 5.69 -3.94
CA GLU A 143 1.28 4.43 -3.17
C GLU A 143 1.37 4.67 -1.65
N ALA A 144 2.03 5.74 -1.22
CA ALA A 144 2.06 6.13 0.19
C ALA A 144 0.68 6.62 0.64
N MET A 145 -0.02 7.38 -0.19
CA MET A 145 -1.41 7.80 0.08
C MET A 145 -2.36 6.61 0.16
N LYS A 146 -2.26 5.65 -0.78
CA LYS A 146 -3.05 4.42 -0.73
C LYS A 146 -2.77 3.63 0.55
N ARG A 147 -1.52 3.50 0.97
CA ARG A 147 -1.17 2.74 2.19
C ARG A 147 -1.66 3.42 3.46
N ARG A 148 -1.59 4.75 3.53
CA ARG A 148 -1.86 5.52 4.76
C ARG A 148 -3.34 5.85 4.94
N TYR A 149 -4.04 6.13 3.86
CA TYR A 149 -5.41 6.66 3.88
C TYR A 149 -6.39 5.86 3.02
N ASP A 150 -5.95 4.76 2.43
CA ASP A 150 -6.72 3.92 1.49
C ASP A 150 -7.22 4.64 0.22
N LEU A 151 -6.67 5.81 -0.09
CA LEU A 151 -7.08 6.61 -1.24
C LEU A 151 -6.36 6.18 -2.53
N SER A 152 -7.13 5.94 -3.59
CA SER A 152 -6.58 5.82 -4.94
C SER A 152 -6.14 7.19 -5.47
N TRP A 153 -5.34 7.21 -6.54
CA TRP A 153 -4.95 8.46 -7.17
C TRP A 153 -6.15 9.28 -7.66
N ASN A 154 -7.20 8.62 -8.16
CA ASN A 154 -8.42 9.32 -8.57
C ASN A 154 -9.15 9.95 -7.39
N ASP A 155 -9.26 9.24 -6.26
CA ASP A 155 -9.86 9.80 -5.04
C ASP A 155 -9.10 11.03 -4.53
N ILE A 156 -7.77 11.01 -4.64
CA ILE A 156 -6.91 12.15 -4.29
C ILE A 156 -7.22 13.32 -5.21
N LEU A 157 -7.23 13.10 -6.53
CA LEU A 157 -7.53 14.13 -7.53
C LEU A 157 -8.91 14.75 -7.32
N ASP A 158 -9.93 13.90 -7.12
CA ASP A 158 -11.31 14.35 -6.89
C ASP A 158 -11.40 15.23 -5.64
N ARG A 159 -10.74 14.84 -4.54
CA ARG A 159 -10.71 15.61 -3.29
C ARG A 159 -9.98 16.95 -3.41
N ILE A 160 -8.98 17.04 -4.28
CA ILE A 160 -8.26 18.30 -4.57
C ILE A 160 -8.84 19.04 -5.79
N GLY A 161 -10.01 18.65 -6.27
CA GLY A 161 -10.74 19.34 -7.35
C GLY A 161 -10.07 19.25 -8.72
N LEU A 162 -9.21 18.26 -8.95
CA LEU A 162 -8.55 18.01 -10.23
C LEU A 162 -9.16 16.77 -10.89
N LYS A 163 -9.13 16.74 -12.23
CA LYS A 163 -9.61 15.57 -12.99
C LYS A 163 -8.51 15.07 -13.92
N GLN A 164 -8.31 13.76 -13.91
CA GLN A 164 -7.49 13.13 -14.93
C GLN A 164 -8.30 13.06 -16.23
N LYS A 165 -7.84 13.74 -17.29
CA LYS A 165 -8.39 13.54 -18.63
C LYS A 165 -8.17 12.08 -19.04
N SER A 166 -9.26 11.34 -19.25
CA SER A 166 -9.20 10.00 -19.83
C SER A 166 -8.54 10.10 -21.20
N SER A 167 -7.27 9.71 -21.30
CA SER A 167 -6.58 9.60 -22.59
C SER A 167 -6.97 8.33 -23.35
N LYS A 168 -8.01 7.60 -22.92
CA LYS A 168 -8.56 6.51 -23.72
C LYS A 168 -9.30 7.14 -24.88
N LYS A 169 -8.65 7.18 -26.05
CA LYS A 169 -9.30 7.50 -27.33
C LYS A 169 -10.57 6.64 -27.43
N THR A 170 -11.69 7.23 -27.82
CA THR A 170 -12.92 6.48 -28.07
C THR A 170 -12.74 5.58 -29.30
N ASN A 171 -13.64 4.62 -29.51
CA ASN A 171 -13.55 3.75 -30.68
C ASN A 171 -13.67 4.57 -31.97
N GLU A 172 -14.51 5.61 -31.97
CA GLU A 172 -14.68 6.54 -33.09
C GLU A 172 -13.37 7.28 -33.42
N GLN A 173 -12.65 7.77 -32.40
CA GLN A 173 -11.37 8.45 -32.58
C GLN A 173 -10.30 7.52 -33.15
N VAL A 174 -10.24 6.27 -32.66
CA VAL A 174 -9.31 5.26 -33.18
C VAL A 174 -9.62 4.90 -34.64
N LEU A 175 -10.91 4.78 -34.99
CA LEU A 175 -11.34 4.51 -36.37
C LEU A 175 -11.07 5.70 -37.30
N ALA A 176 -11.23 6.93 -36.83
CA ALA A 176 -10.90 8.13 -37.58
C ALA A 176 -9.40 8.22 -37.88
N GLU A 177 -8.53 7.90 -36.92
CA GLU A 177 -7.07 7.83 -37.12
C GLU A 177 -6.69 6.74 -38.12
N LEU A 178 -7.31 5.56 -38.01
CA LEU A 178 -7.12 4.47 -38.96
C LEU A 178 -7.49 4.90 -40.39
N LYS A 179 -8.65 5.56 -40.57
CA LYS A 179 -9.10 6.08 -41.87
C LYS A 179 -8.13 7.12 -42.43
N ALA A 180 -7.73 8.09 -41.60
CA ALA A 180 -6.78 9.13 -42.00
C ALA A 180 -5.45 8.53 -42.46
N GLU A 181 -4.95 7.52 -41.76
CA GLU A 181 -3.71 6.85 -42.13
C GLU A 181 -3.83 6.09 -43.45
N ILE A 182 -4.91 5.32 -43.65
CA ILE A 182 -5.16 4.58 -44.90
C ILE A 182 -5.15 5.53 -46.11
N ILE A 183 -5.78 6.71 -45.95
CA ILE A 183 -5.78 7.76 -46.96
C ILE A 183 -4.36 8.32 -47.15
N ARG A 184 -3.64 8.63 -46.07
CA ARG A 184 -2.27 9.17 -46.10
C ARG A 184 -1.30 8.24 -46.82
N VAL A 185 -1.38 6.93 -46.58
CA VAL A 185 -0.51 5.93 -47.23
C VAL A 185 -0.98 5.55 -48.64
N GLY A 186 -2.10 6.11 -49.10
CA GLY A 186 -2.64 5.89 -50.44
C GLY A 186 -3.03 4.44 -50.73
N MET A 187 -3.46 3.70 -49.71
CA MET A 187 -3.88 2.30 -49.89
C MET A 187 -5.14 2.22 -50.76
N LYS A 188 -5.22 1.19 -51.59
CA LYS A 188 -6.37 0.94 -52.47
C LYS A 188 -7.13 -0.33 -52.03
N PRO A 189 -8.42 -0.48 -52.40
CA PRO A 189 -9.14 -1.73 -52.23
C PRO A 189 -8.34 -2.91 -52.79
N PRO A 190 -8.28 -4.07 -52.11
CA PRO A 190 -9.12 -4.49 -50.99
C PRO A 190 -8.60 -4.11 -49.58
N TYR A 191 -7.72 -3.11 -49.45
CA TYR A 191 -7.17 -2.61 -48.17
C TYR A 191 -6.58 -3.72 -47.29
N SER A 192 -5.54 -4.39 -47.78
CA SER A 192 -4.92 -5.53 -47.08
C SER A 192 -4.34 -5.12 -45.72
N ARG A 193 -4.65 -5.89 -44.66
CA ARG A 193 -4.07 -5.70 -43.32
C ARG A 193 -2.55 -5.72 -43.35
N SER A 194 -1.96 -6.62 -44.14
CA SER A 194 -0.49 -6.76 -44.25
C SER A 194 0.14 -5.54 -44.92
N GLU A 195 -0.54 -4.95 -45.89
CA GLU A 195 -0.10 -3.73 -46.55
C GLU A 195 -0.13 -2.53 -45.60
N TYR A 196 -1.21 -2.39 -44.82
CA TYR A 196 -1.31 -1.35 -43.80
C TYR A 196 -0.21 -1.49 -42.74
N GLU A 197 0.03 -2.70 -42.22
CA GLU A 197 1.07 -2.92 -41.20
C GLU A 197 2.47 -2.51 -41.69
N LYS A 198 2.76 -2.71 -42.98
CA LYS A 198 4.05 -2.33 -43.58
C LYS A 198 4.20 -0.83 -43.83
N LYS A 199 3.10 -0.15 -44.16
CA LYS A 199 3.12 1.26 -44.59
C LYS A 199 2.74 2.24 -43.49
N ARG A 200 2.08 1.78 -42.42
CA ARG A 200 1.63 2.65 -41.32
C ARG A 200 2.82 3.30 -40.63
N ASN A 201 2.64 4.53 -40.18
CA ASN A 201 3.52 5.14 -39.21
C ASN A 201 3.15 4.64 -37.80
N PRO A 202 4.05 3.91 -37.09
CA PRO A 202 3.73 3.35 -35.79
C PRO A 202 3.52 4.37 -34.67
N GLU A 203 3.98 5.61 -34.84
CA GLU A 203 3.91 6.65 -33.81
C GLU A 203 2.53 7.33 -33.75
N ILE A 204 1.84 7.40 -34.89
CA ILE A 204 0.59 8.17 -35.03
C ILE A 204 -0.63 7.29 -35.32
N SER A 205 -0.42 6.06 -35.77
CA SER A 205 -1.50 5.23 -36.32
C SER A 205 -1.72 3.95 -35.53
N PRO A 206 -2.98 3.55 -35.29
CA PRO A 206 -3.29 2.41 -34.45
C PRO A 206 -2.88 1.10 -35.10
N VAL A 207 -2.51 0.13 -34.25
CA VAL A 207 -2.18 -1.24 -34.67
C VAL A 207 -3.46 -1.99 -35.05
N PRO A 208 -3.53 -2.68 -36.20
CA PRO A 208 -4.70 -3.43 -36.66
C PRO A 208 -5.29 -4.37 -35.61
N SER A 209 -4.45 -5.16 -34.93
CA SER A 209 -4.91 -6.07 -33.89
C SER A 209 -5.57 -5.33 -32.73
N THR A 210 -5.00 -4.20 -32.30
CA THR A 210 -5.59 -3.35 -31.26
C THR A 210 -6.94 -2.80 -31.68
N VAL A 211 -7.09 -2.34 -32.94
CA VAL A 211 -8.39 -1.84 -33.44
C VAL A 211 -9.42 -2.98 -33.43
N MET A 212 -9.08 -4.14 -33.99
CA MET A 212 -9.98 -5.31 -34.06
C MET A 212 -10.43 -5.78 -32.67
N VAL A 213 -9.52 -5.83 -31.70
CA VAL A 213 -9.85 -6.22 -30.31
C VAL A 213 -10.76 -5.19 -29.65
N ARG A 214 -10.52 -3.89 -29.87
CA ARG A 214 -11.30 -2.82 -29.25
C ARG A 214 -12.71 -2.68 -29.83
N THR A 215 -12.88 -2.95 -31.12
CA THR A 215 -14.16 -2.83 -31.81
C THR A 215 -14.94 -4.14 -31.86
N GLY A 216 -14.28 -5.29 -31.62
CA GLY A 216 -14.87 -6.61 -31.77
C GLY A 216 -15.15 -7.00 -33.23
N LYS A 217 -14.62 -6.24 -34.19
CA LYS A 217 -14.88 -6.41 -35.63
C LYS A 217 -13.67 -7.00 -36.35
N SER A 218 -13.92 -7.78 -37.40
CA SER A 218 -12.87 -8.23 -38.31
C SER A 218 -12.30 -7.05 -39.13
N TRP A 219 -11.07 -7.19 -39.63
CA TRP A 219 -10.44 -6.15 -40.47
C TRP A 219 -11.31 -5.77 -41.68
N LYS A 220 -11.95 -6.76 -42.33
CA LYS A 220 -12.81 -6.53 -43.48
C LYS A 220 -14.05 -5.70 -43.13
N GLU A 221 -14.66 -5.96 -41.97
CA GLU A 221 -15.80 -5.18 -41.47
C GLU A 221 -15.39 -3.76 -41.11
N ILE A 222 -14.23 -3.58 -40.47
CA ILE A 222 -13.68 -2.26 -40.14
C ILE A 222 -13.42 -1.45 -41.42
N MET A 223 -12.79 -2.04 -42.44
CA MET A 223 -12.55 -1.36 -43.72
C MET A 223 -13.86 -0.98 -44.41
N LYS A 224 -14.87 -1.87 -44.38
CA LYS A 224 -16.20 -1.56 -44.93
C LYS A 224 -16.87 -0.40 -44.18
N GLU A 225 -16.68 -0.30 -42.87
CA GLU A 225 -17.27 0.77 -42.06
C GLU A 225 -16.60 2.13 -42.30
N ILE A 226 -15.26 2.17 -42.39
CA ILE A 226 -14.54 3.45 -42.44
C ILE A 226 -14.27 3.94 -43.87
N MET A 227 -14.28 3.05 -44.87
CA MET A 227 -14.00 3.38 -46.28
C MET A 227 -15.25 3.39 -47.17
N ASN A 228 -16.42 3.02 -46.65
CA ASN A 228 -17.71 3.40 -47.23
C ASN A 228 -18.04 4.85 -46.90
#